data_AF-A0A8J7H7Q3-F1
#
_entry.id   AF-A0A8J7H7Q3-F1
#
_cell.length_a   1.000
_cell.length_b   1.000
_cell.length_c   1.000
_cell.angle_alpha   90.00
_cell.angle_beta   90.00
_cell.angle_gamma   90.00
#
_symmetry.space_group_name_H-M   'P 1'
#
loop_
_entity.id
_entity.type
_entity.pdbx_description
1 polymer ?
#
loop_
_entity_poly.entity_id
_entity_poly.type
_entity_poly.pdbx_seq_one_letter_code
_entity_poly.pdbx_strand_id
1 'polypeptide(L)'
;MKLEIIPVKGKLINHIELKNDYGDVLFKKQINANIIDSAFSVSGKLISIITARSDNEEYSNSFVLIDAVNDNIVFFNKQNKPNQIKFKGEKLYASYNYGDFLVDSSGNVKNNENRLLKCIKHAGSDAIYAAREYLKGHDDTESANIVVNSMKLYIEESKSKPYHEESLSQAFKTMGEGYEALRDNQSAYNSYKAAIKINGKIKLKSKITSLLKKGAIDDDSYDNRVNALNNEISMITELAKNKSKIERDKLYLHVKNSKKKEKIKNILFIFILIIF
;
A
#
# COMPACT_ATOMS: atom_id res chain seq x y z
N MET A 1 -25.95 -5.42 31.22
CA MET A 1 -26.37 -4.95 29.88
C MET A 1 -25.85 -5.89 28.81
N LYS A 2 -26.55 -6.01 27.69
CA LYS A 2 -26.20 -6.88 26.55
C LYS A 2 -26.42 -6.14 25.23
N LEU A 3 -25.45 -6.22 24.33
CA LEU A 3 -25.58 -5.75 22.95
C LEU A 3 -25.96 -6.93 22.05
N GLU A 4 -27.06 -6.80 21.30
CA GLU A 4 -27.55 -7.80 20.37
C GLU A 4 -27.51 -7.26 18.93
N ILE A 5 -26.97 -8.06 18.02
CA ILE A 5 -27.01 -7.81 16.57
C ILE A 5 -28.01 -8.77 15.96
N ILE A 6 -29.08 -8.23 15.39
CA ILE A 6 -30.17 -9.00 14.81
C ILE A 6 -30.13 -8.78 13.29
N PRO A 7 -29.66 -9.76 12.50
CA PRO A 7 -29.65 -9.65 11.05
C PRO A 7 -31.07 -9.74 10.49
N VAL A 8 -31.40 -8.89 9.52
CA VAL A 8 -32.66 -8.96 8.78
C VAL A 8 -32.55 -10.01 7.70
N LYS A 9 -33.34 -11.09 7.80
CA LYS A 9 -33.27 -12.22 6.87
C LYS A 9 -33.39 -11.76 5.42
N GLY A 10 -32.41 -12.17 4.59
CA GLY A 10 -32.36 -11.86 3.17
C GLY A 10 -31.94 -10.43 2.82
N LYS A 11 -31.47 -9.63 3.78
CA LYS A 11 -30.97 -8.25 3.55
C LYS A 11 -29.62 -8.03 4.24
N LEU A 12 -28.79 -7.14 3.70
CA LEU A 12 -27.56 -6.65 4.34
C LEU A 12 -27.88 -5.54 5.36
N ILE A 13 -28.82 -5.82 6.25
CA ILE A 13 -29.31 -4.88 7.27
C ILE A 13 -29.24 -5.58 8.62
N ASN A 14 -28.71 -4.87 9.61
CA ASN A 14 -28.65 -5.32 11.00
C ASN A 14 -29.39 -4.33 11.91
N HIS A 15 -30.15 -4.85 12.86
CA HIS A 15 -30.58 -4.06 14.01
C HIS A 15 -29.60 -4.26 15.15
N ILE A 16 -29.15 -3.16 15.72
CA ILE A 16 -28.38 -3.16 16.97
C ILE A 16 -29.36 -2.81 18.08
N GLU A 17 -29.41 -3.66 19.11
CA GLU A 17 -30.19 -3.43 20.32
C GLU A 17 -29.28 -3.49 21.55
N LEU A 18 -29.28 -2.45 22.39
CA LEU A 18 -28.68 -2.49 23.72
C LEU A 18 -29.78 -2.75 24.74
N LYS A 19 -29.66 -3.84 25.49
CA LYS A 19 -30.64 -4.25 26.51
C LYS A 19 -30.06 -4.15 27.92
N ASN A 20 -30.89 -3.78 28.88
CA ASN A 20 -30.57 -3.89 30.30
C ASN A 20 -30.60 -5.36 30.76
N ASP A 21 -30.30 -5.63 32.03
CA ASP A 21 -30.30 -7.00 32.58
C ASP A 21 -31.70 -7.60 32.74
N TYR A 22 -32.75 -6.77 32.64
CA TYR A 22 -34.16 -7.19 32.66
C TYR A 22 -34.71 -7.47 31.26
N GLY A 23 -33.94 -7.19 30.20
CA GLY A 23 -34.33 -7.38 28.81
C GLY A 23 -34.96 -6.15 28.12
N ASP A 24 -35.12 -5.03 28.82
CA ASP A 24 -35.65 -3.80 28.24
C ASP A 24 -34.67 -3.22 27.23
N VAL A 25 -35.18 -2.78 26.08
CA VAL A 25 -34.39 -2.14 25.01
C VAL A 25 -34.12 -0.69 25.41
N LEU A 26 -32.85 -0.38 25.70
CA LEU A 26 -32.37 0.96 26.04
C LEU A 26 -32.01 1.78 24.79
N PHE A 27 -31.57 1.10 23.74
CA PHE A 27 -31.19 1.72 22.48
C PHE A 27 -31.45 0.76 21.33
N LYS A 28 -31.91 1.29 20.19
CA LYS A 28 -32.13 0.54 18.97
C LYS A 28 -31.76 1.37 17.75
N LYS A 29 -30.91 0.84 16.87
CA LYS A 29 -30.57 1.48 15.59
C LYS A 29 -30.48 0.46 14.47
N GLN A 30 -30.96 0.84 13.30
CA GLN A 30 -30.78 0.06 12.08
C GLN A 30 -29.50 0.49 11.39
N ILE A 31 -28.64 -0.48 11.06
CA ILE A 31 -27.41 -0.29 10.30
C ILE A 31 -27.54 -1.08 9.00
N ASN A 32 -27.45 -0.38 7.88
CA ASN A 32 -27.56 -0.97 6.54
C ASN A 32 -26.21 -1.51 6.05
N ALA A 33 -25.51 -2.28 6.90
CA ALA A 33 -24.27 -2.94 6.54
C ALA A 33 -24.10 -4.21 7.37
N ASN A 34 -23.26 -5.12 6.87
CA ASN A 34 -22.88 -6.31 7.63
C ASN A 34 -21.94 -5.91 8.78
N ILE A 35 -22.33 -6.18 10.03
CA ILE A 35 -21.51 -5.90 11.21
C ILE A 35 -20.63 -7.12 11.47
N ILE A 36 -19.31 -6.91 11.50
CA ILE A 36 -18.32 -7.97 11.76
C ILE A 36 -17.80 -7.96 13.18
N ASP A 37 -17.85 -6.82 13.86
CA ASP A 37 -17.53 -6.73 15.28
C ASP A 37 -18.28 -5.56 15.93
N SER A 38 -18.54 -5.66 17.23
CA SER A 38 -19.25 -4.65 17.99
C SER A 38 -18.85 -4.67 19.46
N ALA A 39 -18.80 -3.49 20.08
CA ALA A 39 -18.59 -3.36 21.51
C ALA A 39 -19.38 -2.16 22.05
N PHE A 40 -19.65 -2.14 23.34
CA PHE A 40 -20.30 -1.00 24.02
C PHE A 40 -19.51 -0.62 25.28
N SER A 41 -19.57 0.65 25.67
CA SER A 41 -18.90 1.14 26.89
C SER A 41 -19.59 0.60 28.15
N VAL A 42 -18.88 0.63 29.29
CA VAL A 42 -19.44 0.14 30.56
C VAL A 42 -20.73 0.87 30.95
N SER A 43 -20.82 2.17 30.67
CA SER A 43 -22.04 2.95 30.87
C SER A 43 -23.16 2.68 29.86
N GLY A 44 -22.88 1.97 28.76
CA GLY A 44 -23.80 1.75 27.65
C GLY A 44 -24.04 2.99 26.78
N LYS A 45 -23.39 4.12 27.09
CA LYS A 45 -23.57 5.38 26.35
C LYS A 45 -22.93 5.36 24.98
N LEU A 46 -21.89 4.56 24.79
CA LEU A 46 -21.15 4.49 23.54
C LEU A 46 -21.24 3.09 22.96
N ILE A 47 -21.53 3.02 21.67
CA ILE A 47 -21.55 1.77 20.90
C ILE A 47 -20.59 1.92 19.74
N SER A 48 -19.66 0.98 19.61
CA SER A 48 -18.71 0.94 18.52
C SER A 48 -19.00 -0.27 17.65
N ILE A 49 -18.91 -0.10 16.33
CA ILE A 49 -19.11 -1.17 15.36
C ILE A 49 -18.07 -1.14 14.27
N ILE A 50 -17.74 -2.33 13.77
CA ILE A 50 -16.95 -2.54 12.57
C ILE A 50 -17.85 -3.21 11.54
N THR A 51 -17.88 -2.65 10.33
CA THR A 51 -18.67 -3.18 9.23
C THR A 51 -17.79 -3.76 8.12
N ALA A 52 -18.35 -4.71 7.37
CA ALA A 52 -17.75 -5.24 6.15
C ALA A 52 -18.34 -4.58 4.90
N ARG A 53 -17.90 -5.03 3.72
CA ARG A 53 -18.47 -4.62 2.44
C ARG A 53 -19.98 -4.80 2.46
N SER A 54 -20.70 -3.72 2.22
CA SER A 54 -22.11 -3.71 1.88
C SER A 54 -22.32 -2.93 0.58
N ASP A 55 -23.46 -3.18 -0.07
CA ASP A 55 -23.93 -2.41 -1.23
C ASP A 55 -24.38 -1.00 -0.84
N ASN A 56 -24.45 -0.72 0.47
CA ASN A 56 -24.72 0.61 1.00
C ASN A 56 -23.41 1.38 1.20
N GLU A 57 -23.17 2.39 0.36
CA GLU A 57 -21.95 3.20 0.40
C GLU A 57 -21.69 3.91 1.74
N GLU A 58 -22.74 4.18 2.51
CA GLU A 58 -22.66 4.95 3.76
C GLU A 58 -21.85 4.19 4.80
N TYR A 59 -22.19 2.93 5.09
CA TYR A 59 -21.54 2.14 6.15
C TYR A 59 -20.62 1.05 5.62
N SER A 60 -20.39 0.93 4.32
CA SER A 60 -19.53 -0.13 3.77
C SER A 60 -18.09 0.00 4.26
N ASN A 61 -17.54 -1.10 4.80
CA ASN A 61 -16.14 -1.21 5.23
C ASN A 61 -15.67 -0.09 6.19
N SER A 62 -16.40 0.12 7.28
CA SER A 62 -16.26 1.28 8.16
C SER A 62 -16.06 0.89 9.62
N PHE A 63 -15.43 1.79 10.38
CA PHE A 63 -15.29 1.77 11.82
C PHE A 63 -16.04 2.97 12.39
N VAL A 64 -17.05 2.71 13.22
CA VAL A 64 -18.03 3.73 13.65
C VAL A 64 -18.16 3.73 15.16
N LEU A 65 -18.31 4.93 15.73
CA LEU A 65 -18.69 5.14 17.12
C LEU A 65 -20.00 5.93 17.17
N ILE A 66 -20.95 5.44 17.95
CA ILE A 66 -22.29 5.97 18.12
C ILE A 66 -22.45 6.36 19.58
N ASP A 67 -22.99 7.56 19.82
CA ASP A 67 -23.54 7.94 21.12
C ASP A 67 -24.98 7.42 21.19
N ALA A 68 -25.20 6.42 22.04
CA ALA A 68 -26.50 5.78 22.21
C ALA A 68 -27.52 6.68 22.93
N VAL A 69 -27.05 7.68 23.70
CA VAL A 69 -27.93 8.60 24.43
C VAL A 69 -28.48 9.67 23.50
N ASN A 70 -27.63 10.20 22.62
CA ASN A 70 -27.98 11.29 21.70
C ASN A 70 -28.33 10.80 20.28
N ASP A 71 -28.30 9.48 20.04
CA ASP A 71 -28.50 8.83 18.74
C ASP A 71 -27.68 9.42 17.57
N ASN A 72 -26.47 9.91 17.86
CA ASN A 72 -25.61 10.52 16.86
C ASN A 72 -24.33 9.70 16.61
N ILE A 73 -23.73 9.91 15.45
CA ILE A 73 -22.43 9.31 15.11
C ILE A 73 -21.35 10.25 15.63
N VAL A 74 -20.50 9.74 16.53
CA VAL A 74 -19.35 10.47 17.08
C VAL A 74 -18.23 10.53 16.05
N PHE A 75 -17.90 9.39 15.45
CA PHE A 75 -16.95 9.35 14.34
C PHE A 75 -17.26 8.23 13.36
N PHE A 76 -16.70 8.38 12.16
CA PHE A 76 -16.83 7.44 11.05
C PHE A 76 -15.50 7.35 10.29
N ASN A 77 -14.89 6.16 10.23
CA ASN A 77 -13.56 5.94 9.65
C ASN A 77 -13.54 4.77 8.65
N LYS A 78 -13.14 5.03 7.40
CA LYS A 78 -12.99 4.01 6.33
C LYS A 78 -11.55 3.54 6.09
N GLN A 79 -10.55 4.29 6.55
CA GLN A 79 -9.14 4.08 6.14
C GLN A 79 -8.34 3.22 7.11
N ASN A 80 -8.71 3.20 8.40
CA ASN A 80 -7.99 2.47 9.45
C ASN A 80 -8.94 1.57 10.25
N LYS A 81 -9.50 0.58 9.56
CA LYS A 81 -10.43 -0.37 10.18
C LYS A 81 -9.66 -1.39 11.01
N PRO A 82 -9.91 -1.51 12.32
CA PRO A 82 -9.28 -2.53 13.14
C PRO A 82 -9.87 -3.93 12.86
N ASN A 83 -9.19 -4.95 13.39
CA ASN A 83 -9.68 -6.33 13.33
C ASN A 83 -10.78 -6.56 14.36
N GLN A 84 -10.60 -5.98 15.56
CA GLN A 84 -11.56 -6.05 16.65
C GLN A 84 -11.60 -4.75 17.44
N ILE A 85 -12.66 -4.56 18.21
CA ILE A 85 -12.88 -3.41 19.08
C ILE A 85 -13.28 -3.86 20.48
N LYS A 86 -12.88 -3.10 21.48
CA LYS A 86 -13.30 -3.33 22.86
C LYS A 86 -13.27 -2.06 23.68
N PHE A 87 -14.13 -2.00 24.69
CA PHE A 87 -14.09 -0.97 25.70
C PHE A 87 -13.37 -1.46 26.96
N LYS A 88 -12.57 -0.59 27.57
CA LYS A 88 -12.07 -0.75 28.95
C LYS A 88 -12.57 0.46 29.74
N GLY A 89 -13.66 0.29 30.49
CA GLY A 89 -14.42 1.42 31.03
C GLY A 89 -15.09 2.21 29.90
N GLU A 90 -14.84 3.51 29.85
CA GLU A 90 -15.33 4.40 28.78
C GLU A 90 -14.31 4.60 27.65
N LYS A 91 -13.15 3.94 27.72
CA LYS A 91 -12.08 4.06 26.72
C LYS A 91 -12.23 3.00 25.64
N LEU A 92 -12.30 3.43 24.38
CA LEU A 92 -12.35 2.56 23.21
C LEU A 92 -10.93 2.14 22.80
N TYR A 93 -10.74 0.84 22.63
CA TYR A 93 -9.51 0.25 22.10
C TYR A 93 -9.81 -0.45 20.78
N ALA A 94 -8.92 -0.24 19.81
CA ALA A 94 -8.91 -0.91 18.52
C ALA A 94 -7.77 -1.94 18.51
N SER A 95 -8.12 -3.20 18.21
CA SER A 95 -7.18 -4.31 18.12
C SER A 95 -6.74 -4.51 16.67
N TYR A 96 -5.44 -4.50 16.46
CA TYR A 96 -4.78 -4.83 15.19
C TYR A 96 -3.91 -6.08 15.39
N ASN A 97 -3.28 -6.57 14.32
CA ASN A 97 -2.44 -7.77 14.36
C ASN A 97 -1.34 -7.76 15.44
N TYR A 98 -0.92 -6.58 15.92
CA TYR A 98 0.21 -6.43 16.84
C TYR A 98 -0.15 -5.71 18.14
N GLY A 99 -1.44 -5.74 18.51
CA GLY A 99 -1.91 -5.35 19.83
C GLY A 99 -3.12 -4.42 19.82
N ASP A 100 -3.43 -3.93 21.01
CA ASP A 100 -4.55 -3.03 21.27
C ASP A 100 -4.06 -1.60 21.42
N PHE A 101 -4.77 -0.68 20.79
CA PHE A 101 -4.42 0.74 20.83
C PHE A 101 -5.63 1.59 21.18
N LEU A 102 -5.41 2.57 22.05
CA LEU A 102 -6.44 3.50 22.49
C LEU A 102 -6.88 4.37 21.31
N VAL A 103 -8.19 4.59 21.15
CA VAL A 103 -8.77 5.41 20.10
C VAL A 103 -9.22 6.76 20.68
N ASP A 104 -9.01 7.85 19.95
CA ASP A 104 -9.51 9.18 20.32
C ASP A 104 -10.94 9.43 19.84
N SER A 105 -11.49 10.60 20.17
CA SER A 105 -12.85 10.98 19.77
C SER A 105 -13.04 11.17 18.27
N SER A 106 -11.95 11.23 17.49
CA SER A 106 -11.98 11.33 16.03
C SER A 106 -11.83 9.97 15.34
N GLY A 107 -11.75 8.88 16.11
CA GLY A 107 -11.57 7.54 15.56
C GLY A 107 -10.13 7.23 15.15
N ASN A 108 -9.15 8.01 15.62
CA ASN A 108 -7.73 7.78 15.36
C ASN A 108 -7.06 7.09 16.55
N VAL A 109 -6.02 6.30 16.25
CA VAL A 109 -5.22 5.66 17.28
C VAL A 109 -4.36 6.70 18.01
N LYS A 110 -4.54 6.82 19.34
CA LYS A 110 -3.65 7.61 20.21
C LYS A 110 -2.26 6.98 20.21
N ASN A 111 -1.26 7.76 19.84
CA ASN A 111 0.10 7.29 19.54
C ASN A 111 0.12 6.28 18.38
N ASN A 112 -0.38 6.73 17.22
CA ASN A 112 -0.34 5.95 15.97
C ASN A 112 1.09 5.53 15.59
N GLU A 113 2.09 6.33 15.95
CA GLU A 113 3.51 6.04 15.72
C GLU A 113 3.94 4.71 16.36
N ASN A 114 3.61 4.50 17.64
CA ASN A 114 3.89 3.23 18.33
C ASN A 114 3.20 2.04 17.65
N ARG A 115 1.95 2.22 17.16
CA ARG A 115 1.27 1.20 16.36
C ARG A 115 2.06 0.86 15.11
N LEU A 116 2.43 1.87 14.33
CA LEU A 116 3.20 1.69 13.09
C LEU A 116 4.52 0.98 13.36
N LEU A 117 5.28 1.41 14.37
CA LEU A 117 6.54 0.79 14.77
C LEU A 117 6.38 -0.68 15.16
N LYS A 118 5.32 -1.04 15.89
CA LYS A 118 5.03 -2.45 16.21
C LYS A 118 4.74 -3.26 14.96
N CYS A 119 3.95 -2.74 14.02
CA CYS A 119 3.67 -3.42 12.75
C CYS A 119 4.94 -3.63 11.92
N ILE A 120 5.77 -2.58 11.81
CA ILE A 120 7.00 -2.55 11.02
C ILE A 120 8.03 -3.56 11.57
N LYS A 121 8.11 -3.73 12.90
CA LYS A 121 9.05 -4.67 13.54
C LYS A 121 8.72 -6.15 13.37
N HIS A 122 7.45 -6.50 13.12
CA HIS A 122 7.02 -7.91 13.01
C HIS A 122 7.05 -8.47 11.59
N ALA A 123 7.46 -7.67 10.59
CA ALA A 123 7.67 -8.12 9.20
C ALA A 123 6.53 -8.96 8.57
N GLY A 124 5.28 -8.72 8.98
CA GLY A 124 4.10 -9.32 8.34
C GLY A 124 3.60 -8.52 7.12
N SER A 125 2.53 -8.97 6.46
CA SER A 125 1.95 -8.28 5.30
C SER A 125 1.63 -6.81 5.54
N ASP A 126 1.24 -6.48 6.77
CA ASP A 126 0.88 -5.12 7.17
C ASP A 126 2.09 -4.21 7.36
N ALA A 127 3.29 -4.78 7.52
CA ALA A 127 4.52 -4.03 7.69
C ALA A 127 4.79 -3.12 6.49
N ILE A 128 4.42 -3.55 5.28
CA ILE A 128 4.60 -2.74 4.06
C ILE A 128 3.76 -1.46 4.14
N TYR A 129 2.47 -1.59 4.49
CA TYR A 129 1.56 -0.45 4.57
C TYR A 129 1.95 0.47 5.73
N ALA A 130 2.27 -0.11 6.89
CA ALA A 130 2.71 0.65 8.05
C ALA A 130 4.03 1.40 7.79
N ALA A 131 5.00 0.77 7.12
CA ALA A 131 6.27 1.40 6.77
C ALA A 131 6.09 2.59 5.83
N ARG A 132 5.19 2.49 4.84
CA ARG A 132 4.88 3.61 3.94
C ARG A 132 4.15 4.75 4.64
N GLU A 133 3.24 4.44 5.56
CA GLU A 133 2.57 5.46 6.37
C GLU A 133 3.57 6.16 7.29
N TYR A 134 4.43 5.37 7.96
CA TYR A 134 5.48 5.87 8.84
C TYR A 134 6.46 6.80 8.11
N LEU A 135 6.96 6.38 6.94
CA LEU A 135 7.89 7.19 6.14
C LEU A 135 7.28 8.51 5.64
N LYS A 136 5.95 8.61 5.44
CA LYS A 136 5.31 9.87 5.03
C LYS A 136 5.25 10.91 6.14
N GLY A 137 5.23 10.45 7.40
CA GLY A 137 5.17 11.31 8.58
C GLY A 137 6.52 11.78 9.08
N HIS A 138 7.62 11.28 8.53
CA HIS A 138 8.97 11.46 9.04
C HIS A 138 9.95 11.77 7.90
N ASP A 139 10.79 12.79 8.07
CA ASP A 139 11.83 13.18 7.13
C ASP A 139 13.20 13.15 7.82
N ASP A 140 13.50 12.04 8.49
CA ASP A 140 14.73 11.84 9.24
C ASP A 140 15.38 10.48 8.93
N THR A 141 16.69 10.44 9.13
CA THR A 141 17.54 9.29 8.83
C THR A 141 17.20 8.05 9.68
N GLU A 142 16.77 8.24 10.93
CA GLU A 142 16.43 7.13 11.83
C GLU A 142 15.17 6.41 11.33
N SER A 143 14.12 7.17 11.02
CA SER A 143 12.86 6.66 10.49
C SER A 143 13.05 5.93 9.16
N ALA A 144 13.87 6.49 8.27
CA ALA A 144 14.19 5.86 7.00
C ALA A 144 14.97 4.53 7.18
N ASN A 145 15.91 4.48 8.13
CA ASN A 145 16.64 3.25 8.46
C ASN A 145 15.72 2.17 9.04
N ILE A 146 14.77 2.53 9.91
CA ILE A 146 13.77 1.60 10.45
C ILE A 146 12.99 0.96 9.31
N VAL A 147 12.50 1.78 8.37
CA VAL A 147 11.74 1.30 7.20
C VAL A 147 12.60 0.37 6.33
N VAL A 148 13.83 0.75 5.99
CA VAL A 148 14.73 -0.07 5.18
C VAL A 148 15.01 -1.42 5.83
N ASN A 149 15.38 -1.43 7.12
CA ASN A 149 15.73 -2.66 7.84
C ASN A 149 14.53 -3.60 7.97
N SER A 150 13.34 -3.07 8.23
CA SER A 150 12.13 -3.87 8.30
C SER A 150 11.71 -4.43 6.96
N MET A 151 11.87 -3.69 5.85
CA MET A 151 11.60 -4.23 4.52
C MET A 151 12.60 -5.31 4.13
N LYS A 152 13.88 -5.18 4.51
CA LYS A 152 14.86 -6.27 4.36
C LYS A 152 14.40 -7.53 5.08
N LEU A 153 14.01 -7.40 6.35
CA LEU A 153 13.52 -8.54 7.14
C LEU A 153 12.29 -9.19 6.48
N TYR A 154 11.30 -8.38 6.06
CA TYR A 154 10.12 -8.86 5.33
C TYR A 154 10.48 -9.64 4.06
N ILE A 155 11.41 -9.11 3.26
CA ILE A 155 11.87 -9.74 2.01
C ILE A 155 12.53 -11.08 2.31
N GLU A 156 13.42 -11.15 3.29
CA GLU A 156 14.09 -12.40 3.69
C GLU A 156 13.08 -13.45 4.17
N GLU A 157 12.14 -13.09 5.03
CA GLU A 157 11.09 -14.00 5.52
C GLU A 157 10.12 -14.45 4.41
N SER A 158 9.98 -13.65 3.36
CA SER A 158 9.09 -13.96 2.23
C SER A 158 9.72 -14.89 1.19
N LYS A 159 11.05 -15.06 1.16
CA LYS A 159 11.74 -15.94 0.19
C LYS A 159 11.34 -17.40 0.32
N SER A 160 10.90 -17.83 1.50
CA SER A 160 10.45 -19.20 1.77
C SER A 160 8.98 -19.43 1.40
N LYS A 161 8.25 -18.42 0.91
CA LYS A 161 6.80 -18.45 0.70
C LYS A 161 6.44 -18.31 -0.80
N PRO A 162 5.80 -19.32 -1.41
CA PRO A 162 5.61 -19.38 -2.87
C PRO A 162 4.61 -18.39 -3.50
N TYR A 163 3.89 -17.55 -2.73
CA TYR A 163 2.72 -16.82 -3.26
C TYR A 163 2.63 -15.32 -2.90
N HIS A 164 3.74 -14.59 -2.88
CA HIS A 164 3.75 -13.18 -2.44
C HIS A 164 4.40 -12.18 -3.41
N GLU A 165 4.41 -12.44 -4.72
CA GLU A 165 5.04 -11.54 -5.71
C GLU A 165 4.57 -10.08 -5.60
N GLU A 166 3.26 -9.85 -5.41
CA GLU A 166 2.73 -8.49 -5.25
C GLU A 166 3.26 -7.82 -3.98
N SER A 167 3.12 -8.46 -2.83
CA SER A 167 3.63 -7.92 -1.56
C SER A 167 5.14 -7.73 -1.58
N LEU A 168 5.88 -8.67 -2.17
CA LEU A 168 7.33 -8.60 -2.31
C LEU A 168 7.74 -7.40 -3.20
N SER A 169 7.04 -7.19 -4.31
CA SER A 169 7.27 -6.01 -5.17
C SER A 169 6.97 -4.69 -4.43
N GLN A 170 5.94 -4.65 -3.57
CA GLN A 170 5.66 -3.48 -2.75
C GLN A 170 6.69 -3.29 -1.65
N ALA A 171 7.21 -4.35 -1.03
CA ALA A 171 8.27 -4.25 -0.04
C ALA A 171 9.56 -3.66 -0.65
N PHE A 172 9.98 -4.14 -1.82
CA PHE A 172 11.11 -3.55 -2.56
C PHE A 172 10.87 -2.09 -2.94
N LYS A 173 9.64 -1.74 -3.33
CA LYS A 173 9.27 -0.35 -3.57
C LYS A 173 9.41 0.50 -2.31
N THR A 174 8.82 0.07 -1.18
CA THR A 174 8.90 0.80 0.09
C THR A 174 10.34 0.94 0.56
N MET A 175 11.16 -0.11 0.39
CA MET A 175 12.59 -0.05 0.69
C MET A 175 13.31 0.99 -0.17
N GLY A 176 12.99 1.08 -1.48
CA GLY A 176 13.52 2.11 -2.35
C GLY A 176 13.10 3.53 -1.95
N GLU A 177 11.86 3.70 -1.48
CA GLU A 177 11.37 4.98 -0.90
C GLU A 177 12.19 5.34 0.35
N GLY A 178 12.50 4.37 1.22
CA GLY A 178 13.37 4.57 2.38
C GLY A 178 14.81 4.96 2.01
N TYR A 179 15.40 4.31 1.00
CA TYR A 179 16.73 4.67 0.50
C TYR A 179 16.79 6.06 -0.15
N GLU A 180 15.72 6.50 -0.83
CA GLU A 180 15.63 7.88 -1.32
C GLU A 180 15.66 8.89 -0.15
N ALA A 181 14.97 8.61 0.96
CA ALA A 181 15.01 9.45 2.16
C ALA A 181 16.41 9.49 2.80
N LEU A 182 17.15 8.38 2.75
CA LEU A 182 18.57 8.31 3.14
C LEU A 182 19.52 8.97 2.13
N ARG A 183 19.02 9.47 1.00
CA ARG A 183 19.81 9.97 -0.14
C ARG A 183 20.78 8.94 -0.74
N ASP A 184 20.53 7.65 -0.53
CA ASP A 184 21.26 6.55 -1.14
C ASP A 184 20.60 6.18 -2.48
N ASN A 185 20.94 6.95 -3.52
CA ASN A 185 20.35 6.81 -4.85
C ASN A 185 20.61 5.44 -5.48
N GLN A 186 21.78 4.83 -5.22
CA GLN A 186 22.16 3.53 -5.78
C GLN A 186 21.30 2.41 -5.17
N SER A 187 21.17 2.38 -3.85
CA SER A 187 20.33 1.38 -3.17
C SER A 187 18.84 1.57 -3.49
N ALA A 188 18.38 2.82 -3.62
CA ALA A 188 17.02 3.12 -4.08
C ALA A 188 16.76 2.56 -5.48
N TYR A 189 17.68 2.79 -6.41
CA TYR A 189 17.59 2.27 -7.78
C TYR A 189 17.55 0.74 -7.82
N ASN A 190 18.46 0.08 -7.11
CA ASN A 190 18.53 -1.37 -7.03
C ASN A 190 17.21 -1.95 -6.49
N SER A 191 16.65 -1.30 -5.46
CA SER A 191 15.36 -1.70 -4.87
C SER A 191 14.21 -1.56 -5.87
N TYR A 192 14.11 -0.45 -6.59
CA TYR A 192 13.07 -0.28 -7.62
C TYR A 192 13.23 -1.23 -8.81
N LYS A 193 14.46 -1.53 -9.22
CA LYS A 193 14.76 -2.50 -10.28
C LYS A 193 14.28 -3.90 -9.88
N ALA A 194 14.52 -4.31 -8.62
CA ALA A 194 14.00 -5.55 -8.07
C ALA A 194 12.46 -5.58 -8.03
N ALA A 195 11.82 -4.48 -7.60
CA ALA A 195 10.36 -4.37 -7.58
C ALA A 195 9.73 -4.56 -8.98
N ILE A 196 10.29 -3.91 -10.02
CA ILE A 196 9.82 -4.07 -11.40
C ILE A 196 10.07 -5.48 -11.93
N LYS A 197 11.21 -6.10 -11.58
CA LYS A 197 11.54 -7.47 -12.00
C LYS A 197 10.50 -8.47 -11.49
N ILE A 198 10.02 -8.29 -10.26
CA ILE A 198 8.98 -9.12 -9.66
C ILE A 198 7.61 -8.78 -10.27
N ASN A 199 7.27 -7.49 -10.35
CA ASN A 199 5.98 -7.04 -10.88
C ASN A 199 6.16 -5.93 -11.92
N GLY A 200 6.22 -6.29 -13.20
CA GLY A 200 6.41 -5.35 -14.30
C GLY A 200 5.31 -4.29 -14.46
N LYS A 201 4.16 -4.44 -13.79
CA LYS A 201 3.05 -3.47 -13.80
C LYS A 201 3.22 -2.36 -12.75
N ILE A 202 4.18 -2.48 -11.82
CA ILE A 202 4.42 -1.46 -10.81
C ILE A 202 4.93 -0.17 -11.46
N LYS A 203 4.29 0.97 -11.15
CA LYS A 203 4.58 2.27 -11.79
C LYS A 203 5.83 2.94 -11.19
N LEU A 204 7.02 2.40 -11.48
CA LEU A 204 8.31 2.90 -10.96
C LEU A 204 9.27 3.44 -12.03
N LYS A 205 8.90 3.37 -13.32
CA LYS A 205 9.77 3.81 -14.43
C LYS A 205 10.25 5.26 -14.28
N SER A 206 9.36 6.17 -13.89
CA SER A 206 9.70 7.59 -13.69
C SER A 206 10.69 7.80 -12.55
N LYS A 207 10.52 7.10 -11.41
CA LYS A 207 11.46 7.14 -10.28
C LYS A 207 12.84 6.63 -10.69
N ILE A 208 12.90 5.50 -11.41
CA ILE A 208 14.15 4.96 -11.95
C ILE A 208 14.84 5.96 -12.89
N THR A 209 14.11 6.51 -13.86
CA THR A 209 14.67 7.51 -14.79
C THR A 209 15.16 8.76 -14.06
N SER A 210 14.44 9.21 -13.03
CA SER A 210 14.87 10.35 -12.21
C SER A 210 16.19 10.07 -11.50
N LEU A 211 16.33 8.89 -10.89
CA LEU A 211 17.56 8.50 -10.21
C LEU A 211 18.75 8.39 -11.17
N LEU A 212 18.57 7.80 -12.36
CA LEU A 212 19.62 7.72 -13.39
C LEU A 212 20.08 9.12 -13.84
N LYS A 213 19.14 10.06 -14.01
CA LYS A 213 19.47 11.46 -14.38
C LYS A 213 20.19 12.23 -13.28
N LYS A 214 20.07 11.84 -12.01
CA LYS A 214 20.79 12.46 -10.90
C LYS A 214 22.30 12.12 -10.90
N GLY A 215 22.77 11.29 -11.85
CA GLY A 215 24.19 11.04 -12.07
C GLY A 215 24.89 10.32 -10.91
N ALA A 216 24.13 9.69 -10.01
CA ALA A 216 24.63 9.04 -8.80
C ALA A 216 24.53 7.50 -8.88
N ILE A 217 24.47 6.95 -10.10
CA ILE A 217 24.28 5.52 -10.35
C ILE A 217 25.26 5.09 -11.44
N ASP A 218 26.25 4.28 -11.06
CA ASP A 218 27.06 3.51 -11.99
C ASP A 218 26.22 2.32 -12.46
N ASP A 219 25.42 2.53 -13.51
CA ASP A 219 24.88 1.42 -14.29
C ASP A 219 25.62 1.38 -15.62
N ASP A 220 26.72 0.62 -15.64
CA ASP A 220 27.50 0.33 -16.86
C ASP A 220 26.59 -0.13 -18.02
N SER A 221 25.41 -0.70 -17.75
CA SER A 221 24.47 -1.09 -18.80
C SER A 221 23.63 0.07 -19.34
N TYR A 222 23.39 1.13 -18.56
CA TYR A 222 22.59 2.28 -19.00
C TYR A 222 23.43 3.23 -19.86
N ASP A 223 24.63 3.60 -19.42
CA ASP A 223 25.51 4.49 -20.17
C ASP A 223 25.97 3.84 -21.48
N ASN A 224 26.29 2.54 -21.48
CA ASN A 224 26.60 1.83 -22.72
C ASN A 224 25.41 1.77 -23.68
N ARG A 225 24.17 1.62 -23.18
CA ARG A 225 22.96 1.64 -24.02
C ARG A 225 22.64 3.03 -24.56
N VAL A 226 22.76 4.06 -23.75
CA VAL A 226 22.49 5.45 -24.15
C VAL A 226 23.56 5.94 -25.12
N ASN A 227 24.84 5.62 -24.87
CA ASN A 227 25.94 5.96 -25.78
C ASN A 227 25.83 5.20 -27.10
N ALA A 228 25.48 3.90 -27.09
CA ALA A 228 25.21 3.15 -28.31
C ALA A 228 24.05 3.76 -29.12
N LEU A 229 22.95 4.14 -28.46
CA LEU A 229 21.79 4.74 -29.12
C LEU A 229 22.12 6.14 -29.69
N ASN A 230 22.88 6.95 -28.95
CA ASN A 230 23.29 8.28 -29.38
C ASN A 230 24.28 8.22 -30.54
N ASN A 231 25.21 7.27 -30.54
CA ASN A 231 26.12 7.02 -31.66
C ASN A 231 25.36 6.55 -32.90
N GLU A 232 24.37 5.66 -32.75
CA GLU A 232 23.52 5.21 -33.85
C GLU A 232 22.70 6.37 -34.44
N ILE A 233 22.10 7.21 -33.58
CA ILE A 233 21.35 8.42 -34.00
C ILE A 233 22.28 9.42 -34.70
N SER A 234 23.50 9.62 -34.21
CA SER A 234 24.48 10.51 -34.82
C SER A 234 24.87 10.03 -36.22
N MET A 235 25.22 8.74 -36.37
CA MET A 235 25.55 8.14 -37.67
C MET A 235 24.39 8.24 -38.67
N ILE A 236 23.16 7.99 -38.23
CA ILE A 236 21.95 8.12 -39.06
C ILE A 236 21.69 9.57 -39.45
N THR A 237 21.91 10.52 -38.54
CA THR A 237 21.73 11.95 -38.80
C THR A 237 22.76 12.45 -39.81
N GLU A 238 23.99 11.94 -39.75
CA GLU A 238 25.05 12.26 -40.68
C GLU A 238 24.80 11.64 -42.07
N LEU A 239 24.37 10.38 -42.13
CA LEU A 239 23.94 9.71 -43.37
C LEU A 239 22.71 10.36 -44.01
N ALA A 240 21.86 11.01 -43.21
CA ALA A 240 20.66 11.71 -43.70
C ALA A 240 20.99 13.05 -44.35
N LYS A 241 22.08 13.73 -43.98
CA LYS A 241 22.42 15.09 -44.47
C LYS A 241 22.63 15.15 -45.99
N ASN A 242 23.04 14.05 -46.62
CA ASN A 242 23.35 13.99 -48.05
C ASN A 242 22.31 13.21 -48.88
N LYS A 243 21.11 12.94 -48.32
CA LYS A 243 20.08 12.13 -48.98
C LYS A 243 18.80 12.89 -49.30
N SER A 244 18.10 12.44 -50.35
CA SER A 244 16.81 13.01 -50.74
C SER A 244 15.79 12.88 -49.61
N LYS A 245 14.75 13.74 -49.60
CA LYS A 245 13.73 13.77 -48.54
C LYS A 245 13.07 12.39 -48.32
N ILE A 246 12.78 11.67 -49.41
CA ILE A 246 12.16 10.34 -49.37
C ILE A 246 13.08 9.29 -48.74
N GLU A 247 14.40 9.38 -48.97
CA GLU A 247 15.37 8.45 -48.38
C GLU A 247 15.64 8.73 -46.91
N ARG A 248 15.61 10.01 -46.49
CA ARG A 248 15.66 10.39 -45.08
C ARG A 248 14.48 9.81 -44.30
N ASP A 249 13.26 9.96 -44.84
CA ASP A 249 12.05 9.46 -44.18
C ASP A 249 12.06 7.93 -44.04
N LYS A 250 12.60 7.20 -45.02
CA LYS A 250 12.82 5.75 -44.94
C LYS A 250 13.86 5.37 -43.86
N LEU A 251 14.95 6.12 -43.72
CA LEU A 251 15.95 5.89 -42.68
C LEU A 251 15.34 6.08 -41.28
N TYR A 252 14.60 7.16 -41.06
CA TYR A 252 13.94 7.41 -39.76
C TYR A 252 12.86 6.37 -39.44
N LEU A 253 12.15 5.86 -40.45
CA LEU A 253 11.20 4.76 -40.27
C LEU A 253 11.91 3.45 -39.91
N HIS A 254 13.09 3.19 -40.47
CA HIS A 254 13.92 2.04 -40.12
C HIS A 254 14.35 2.08 -38.65
N VAL A 255 14.77 3.24 -38.15
CA VAL A 255 15.11 3.46 -36.72
C VAL A 255 13.91 3.28 -35.80
N LYS A 256 12.73 3.77 -36.23
CA LYS A 256 11.49 3.59 -35.47
C LYS A 256 11.09 2.11 -35.39
N ASN A 257 11.34 1.34 -36.45
CA ASN A 257 11.07 -0.08 -36.52
C ASN A 257 12.13 -0.95 -35.81
N SER A 258 13.42 -0.55 -35.82
CA SER A 258 14.47 -1.22 -35.05
C SER A 258 14.25 -1.09 -33.55
N LYS A 259 13.85 0.09 -33.04
CA LYS A 259 13.40 0.29 -31.65
C LYS A 259 12.22 -0.61 -31.25
N LYS A 260 11.35 -0.94 -32.21
CA LYS A 260 10.22 -1.86 -32.00
C LYS A 260 10.67 -3.32 -31.98
N LYS A 261 11.62 -3.70 -32.83
CA LYS A 261 12.24 -5.05 -32.87
C LYS A 261 13.12 -5.34 -31.66
N GLU A 262 13.84 -4.34 -31.14
CA GLU A 262 14.68 -4.50 -29.93
C GLU A 262 13.83 -4.74 -28.68
N LYS A 263 12.66 -4.08 -28.60
CA LYS A 263 11.63 -4.36 -27.59
C LYS A 263 11.11 -5.80 -27.65
N ILE A 264 11.06 -6.40 -28.85
CA ILE A 264 10.61 -7.79 -29.07
C ILE A 264 11.77 -8.78 -28.81
N LYS A 265 13.01 -8.46 -29.20
CA LYS A 265 14.19 -9.28 -28.89
C LYS A 265 14.43 -9.41 -27.39
N ASN A 266 14.23 -8.33 -26.62
CA ASN A 266 14.32 -8.39 -25.17
C ASN A 266 13.22 -9.25 -24.52
N ILE A 267 12.05 -9.40 -25.18
CA ILE A 267 11.00 -10.32 -24.74
C ILE A 267 11.37 -11.78 -25.11
N LEU A 268 11.95 -12.01 -26.28
CA LEU A 268 12.35 -13.35 -26.74
C LEU A 268 13.59 -13.89 -26.00
N PHE A 269 14.58 -13.05 -25.69
CA PHE A 269 15.79 -13.46 -24.97
C PHE A 269 15.47 -13.88 -23.53
N ILE A 270 14.43 -13.30 -22.92
CA ILE A 270 13.91 -13.70 -21.62
C ILE A 270 13.17 -15.05 -21.69
N PHE A 271 12.48 -15.36 -22.80
CA PHE A 271 11.81 -16.65 -22.99
C PHE A 271 12.80 -17.82 -23.13
N ILE A 272 13.96 -17.59 -23.75
CA ILE A 272 14.99 -18.63 -23.93
C ILE A 272 15.73 -18.94 -22.62
N LEU A 273 15.86 -17.95 -21.71
CA LEU A 273 16.48 -18.11 -20.39
C LEU A 273 15.56 -18.71 -19.31
N ILE A 274 14.29 -19.01 -19.65
CA ILE A 274 13.32 -19.69 -18.75
C ILE A 274 13.17 -21.18 -19.13
N ILE A 275 13.71 -21.60 -20.28
CA ILE A 275 13.62 -22.97 -20.80
C ILE A 275 14.96 -23.73 -20.67
N PHE A 276 16.00 -23.08 -20.14
CA PHE A 276 17.30 -23.67 -19.77
C PHE A 276 17.68 -23.20 -18.36
#